data_AF-A0A4R4M757-F1
#
_entry.id   AF-A0A4R4M757-F1
#
_cell.length_a   1.000
_cell.length_b   1.000
_cell.length_c   1.000
_cell.angle_alpha   90.00
_cell.angle_beta   90.00
_cell.angle_gamma   90.00
#
_symmetry.space_group_name_H-M   'P 1'
#
loop_
_entity.id
_entity.type
_entity.pdbx_description
1 polymer ?
#
loop_
_entity_poly.entity_id
_entity_poly.type
_entity_poly.pdbx_seq_one_letter_code
_entity_poly.pdbx_strand_id
1 'polypeptide(L)'
;MKAVNGEILAVGVLSGRTTCATVLTVFRGYFAPGTPKQGSAGLATVNGWRCVSSSAAQSSASGRVSTCRKASTTITADVIP
;
A
#
# COMPACT_ATOMS: atom_id res chain seq x y z
N MET A 1 -10.06 -3.69 1.05
CA MET A 1 -9.88 -3.63 -0.42
C MET A 1 -9.41 -4.99 -0.89
N LYS A 2 -9.91 -5.50 -2.02
CA LYS A 2 -9.49 -6.79 -2.55
C LYS A 2 -8.23 -6.64 -3.39
N ALA A 3 -7.16 -7.33 -3.02
CA ALA A 3 -5.95 -7.43 -3.82
C ALA A 3 -6.16 -8.37 -5.02
N VAL A 4 -5.24 -8.32 -5.99
CA VAL A 4 -5.34 -9.12 -7.23
C VAL A 4 -5.29 -10.62 -6.95
N ASN A 5 -4.61 -11.03 -5.89
CA ASN A 5 -4.56 -12.41 -5.40
C ASN A 5 -5.81 -12.83 -4.60
N GLY A 6 -6.81 -11.95 -4.45
CA GLY A 6 -8.06 -12.23 -3.78
C GLY A 6 -8.10 -11.90 -2.29
N GLU A 7 -6.97 -11.57 -1.67
CA GLU A 7 -6.89 -11.20 -0.26
C GLU A 7 -7.64 -9.89 0.04
N ILE A 8 -8.26 -9.81 1.22
CA ILE A 8 -8.88 -8.58 1.72
C ILE A 8 -7.88 -7.85 2.59
N LEU A 9 -7.47 -6.67 2.14
CA LEU A 9 -6.57 -5.78 2.86
C LEU A 9 -7.37 -4.69 3.58
N ALA A 10 -7.11 -4.49 4.87
CA ALA A 10 -7.38 -3.23 5.55
C ALA A 10 -6.46 -2.16 4.98
N VAL A 11 -7.00 -0.95 4.73
CA VAL A 11 -6.18 0.19 4.35
C VAL A 11 -6.48 1.36 5.25
N GLY A 12 -5.45 2.12 5.62
CA GLY A 12 -5.60 3.19 6.60
C GLY A 12 -4.48 4.21 6.57
N VAL A 13 -4.64 5.23 7.40
CA VAL A 13 -3.63 6.27 7.63
C VAL A 13 -2.86 5.86 8.88
N LEU A 14 -1.55 5.61 8.72
CA LEU A 14 -0.67 5.33 9.84
C LEU A 14 -0.22 6.62 10.53
N SER A 15 0.07 7.66 9.74
CA SER A 15 0.47 8.98 10.25
C SER A 15 0.13 10.09 9.26
N GLY A 16 -0.03 11.32 9.76
CA GLY A 16 -0.41 12.48 8.96
C GLY A 16 -1.92 12.60 8.76
N ARG A 17 -2.35 13.33 7.72
CA ARG A 17 -3.77 13.56 7.41
C ARG A 17 -4.06 13.36 5.93
N THR A 18 -5.07 12.56 5.65
CA THR A 18 -5.64 12.36 4.31
C THR A 18 -7.04 11.76 4.45
N THR A 19 -7.72 11.49 3.34
CA THR A 19 -9.08 10.91 3.33
C THR A 19 -9.06 9.43 2.98
N CYS A 20 -10.10 8.70 3.42
CA CYS A 20 -10.30 7.30 3.01
C CYS A 20 -10.36 7.15 1.49
N ALA A 21 -11.01 8.09 0.79
CA ALA A 21 -11.09 8.10 -0.67
C ALA A 21 -9.69 8.17 -1.31
N THR A 22 -8.80 9.02 -0.79
CA THR A 22 -7.42 9.10 -1.26
C THR A 22 -6.66 7.81 -0.99
N VAL A 23 -6.76 7.26 0.23
CA VAL A 23 -6.10 5.99 0.60
C VAL A 23 -6.52 4.87 -0.36
N LEU A 24 -7.81 4.71 -0.60
CA LEU A 24 -8.36 3.72 -1.52
C LEU A 24 -7.86 3.95 -2.95
N THR A 25 -7.86 5.19 -3.42
CA THR A 25 -7.40 5.53 -4.78
C THR A 25 -5.93 5.18 -4.98
N VAL A 26 -5.08 5.54 -4.02
CA VAL A 26 -3.63 5.25 -4.07
C VAL A 26 -3.38 3.75 -4.10
N PHE A 27 -3.97 2.98 -3.19
CA PHE A 27 -3.72 1.55 -3.16
C PHE A 27 -4.38 0.79 -4.32
N ARG A 28 -5.56 1.21 -4.81
CA ARG A 28 -6.14 0.65 -6.04
C ARG A 28 -5.21 0.84 -7.23
N GLY A 29 -4.58 2.01 -7.35
CA GLY A 29 -3.55 2.23 -8.36
C GLY A 29 -2.31 1.37 -8.11
N TYR A 30 -1.82 1.31 -6.88
CA TYR A 30 -0.60 0.55 -6.57
C TYR A 30 -0.72 -0.97 -6.81
N PHE A 31 -1.89 -1.55 -6.53
CA PHE A 31 -2.16 -2.96 -6.76
C PHE A 31 -2.77 -3.24 -8.15
N ALA A 32 -2.96 -2.23 -9.00
CA ALA A 32 -3.41 -2.46 -10.37
C ALA A 32 -2.36 -3.30 -11.14
N PRO A 33 -2.77 -4.31 -11.93
CA PRO A 33 -1.85 -5.20 -12.65
C PRO A 33 -0.85 -4.47 -13.57
N GLY A 34 -1.24 -3.33 -14.12
CA GLY A 34 -0.42 -2.54 -15.05
C GLY A 34 0.52 -1.53 -14.39
N THR A 35 0.56 -1.45 -13.05
CA THR A 35 1.39 -0.43 -12.38
C THR A 35 2.87 -0.82 -12.43
N PRO A 36 3.72 -0.02 -13.10
CA PRO A 36 5.14 -0.33 -13.20
C PRO A 36 5.80 -0.21 -11.83
N LYS A 37 6.43 -1.31 -11.40
CA LYS A 37 7.10 -1.43 -10.11
C LYS A 37 8.59 -1.67 -10.34
N GLN A 38 9.42 -1.00 -9.54
CA GLN A 38 10.87 -1.04 -9.63
C GLN A 38 11.48 -1.86 -8.49
N GLY A 39 12.44 -2.71 -8.85
CA GLY A 39 13.19 -3.54 -7.90
C GLY A 39 12.34 -4.61 -7.20
N SER A 40 13.01 -5.42 -6.38
CA SER A 40 12.37 -6.51 -5.63
C SER A 40 11.39 -6.04 -4.56
N ALA A 41 11.53 -4.80 -4.08
CA ALA A 41 10.57 -4.17 -3.15
C ALA A 41 9.29 -3.67 -3.85
N GLY A 42 9.22 -3.73 -5.18
CA GLY A 42 8.06 -3.33 -5.95
C GLY A 42 7.73 -1.83 -5.85
N LEU A 43 8.74 -0.97 -5.81
CA LEU A 43 8.56 0.46 -5.61
C LEU A 43 7.82 1.10 -6.78
N ALA A 44 6.77 1.88 -6.51
CA ALA A 44 6.05 2.65 -7.52
C ALA A 44 5.57 4.00 -6.98
N THR A 45 5.34 4.96 -7.87
CA THR A 45 4.72 6.24 -7.52
C THR A 45 3.31 6.30 -8.08
N VAL A 46 2.31 6.50 -7.22
CA VAL A 46 0.89 6.55 -7.60
C VAL A 46 0.28 7.84 -7.06
N ASN A 47 -0.22 8.72 -7.93
CA ASN A 47 -0.80 10.02 -7.54
C ASN A 47 0.13 10.87 -6.63
N GLY A 48 1.45 10.78 -6.87
CA GLY A 48 2.48 11.43 -6.08
C GLY A 48 2.77 10.77 -4.72
N TRP A 49 2.27 9.56 -4.47
CA TRP A 49 2.60 8.75 -3.32
C TRP A 49 3.65 7.71 -3.69
N ARG A 50 4.75 7.66 -2.94
CA ARG A 50 5.75 6.62 -3.10
C ARG A 50 5.33 5.39 -2.31
N CYS A 51 4.97 4.34 -3.02
CA CYS A 51 4.52 3.07 -2.48
C CYS A 51 5.61 2.01 -2.57
N VAL A 52 5.70 1.16 -1.56
CA VAL A 52 6.61 0.01 -1.51
C VAL A 52 5.88 -1.19 -0.93
N SER A 53 6.26 -2.38 -1.39
CA SER A 53 5.80 -3.65 -0.82
C SER A 53 6.64 -3.95 0.41
N SER A 54 6.00 -4.45 1.45
CA SER A 54 6.71 -4.99 2.59
C SER A 54 7.39 -6.30 2.19
N SER A 55 8.51 -6.60 2.85
CA SER A 55 9.16 -7.91 2.66
C SER A 55 8.27 -9.03 3.20
N ALA A 56 8.50 -10.27 2.76
CA ALA A 56 7.78 -11.43 3.27
C ALA A 56 7.91 -11.56 4.80
N ALA A 57 9.10 -11.28 5.34
CA ALA A 57 9.35 -11.28 6.78
C ALA A 57 8.53 -10.21 7.52
N GLN A 58 8.50 -8.97 7.00
CA GLN A 58 7.72 -7.90 7.62
C GLN A 58 6.21 -8.18 7.56
N SER A 59 5.74 -8.70 6.42
CA SER A 59 4.33 -9.06 6.23
C SER A 59 3.92 -10.16 7.20
N SER A 60 4.76 -11.17 7.39
CA SER A 60 4.51 -12.26 8.34
C SER A 60 4.51 -11.81 9.80
N ALA A 61 5.35 -10.83 10.16
CA ALA A 61 5.46 -10.35 11.53
C ALA A 61 4.37 -9.34 11.92
N SER A 62 3.86 -8.54 10.96
CA SER A 62 2.98 -7.40 11.25
C SER A 62 1.65 -7.41 10.51
N GLY A 63 1.44 -8.34 9.57
CA GLY A 63 0.33 -8.30 8.63
C GLY A 63 0.46 -7.21 7.55
N ARG A 64 1.44 -6.31 7.64
CA ARG A 64 1.59 -5.20 6.68
C ARG A 64 2.16 -5.66 5.36
N VAL A 65 1.44 -5.42 4.28
CA VAL A 65 1.85 -5.81 2.92
C VAL A 65 2.40 -4.65 2.12
N SER A 66 2.02 -3.41 2.43
CA SER A 66 2.53 -2.24 1.72
C SER A 66 2.43 -0.96 2.55
N THR A 67 3.33 -0.03 2.24
CA THR A 67 3.34 1.32 2.79
C THR A 67 3.48 2.33 1.65
N CYS A 68 2.65 3.38 1.66
CA CYS A 68 2.81 4.52 0.76
C CYS A 68 3.04 5.81 1.56
N ARG A 69 3.93 6.67 1.07
CA ARG A 69 4.27 7.95 1.70
C ARG A 69 4.17 9.12 0.74
N LYS A 70 3.68 10.25 1.23
CA LYS A 70 3.69 11.54 0.56
C LYS A 70 3.87 12.64 1.61
N ALA A 71 4.94 13.43 1.47
CA ALA A 71 5.36 14.39 2.50
C ALA A 71 5.40 13.73 3.90
N SER A 72 4.70 14.29 4.89
CA SER A 72 4.59 13.77 6.26
C SER A 72 3.49 12.73 6.46
N THR A 73 2.76 12.33 5.42
CA THR A 73 1.63 11.38 5.52
C THR A 73 2.05 9.98 5.09
N THR A 74 1.71 8.99 5.91
CA THR A 74 1.94 7.57 5.65
C THR A 74 0.61 6.83 5.67
N ILE A 75 0.36 6.03 4.64
CA ILE A 75 -0.78 5.13 4.56
C ILE A 75 -0.30 3.69 4.42
N THR A 76 -1.07 2.73 4.93
CA THR A 76 -0.72 1.32 4.97
C THR A 76 -1.80 0.44 4.39
N ALA A 77 -1.38 -0.71 3.90
CA ALA A 77 -2.24 -1.83 3.57
C ALA A 77 -1.79 -3.03 4.40
N ASP A 78 -2.72 -3.62 5.13
CA ASP A 78 -2.48 -4.67 6.12
C ASP A 78 -3.48 -5.82 5.89
N VAL A 79 -3.05 -7.07 6.08
CA VAL A 79 -3.94 -8.26 6.03
C VAL A 79 -4.79 -8.28 7.29
N ILE A 80 -6.10 -8.51 7.13
CA ILE A 80 -7.01 -8.77 8.25
C ILE A 80 -7.08 -10.30 8.41
N PRO A 81 -6.79 -10.86 9.60
CA PRO A 81 -6.96 -12.29 9.87
C PRO A 81 -8.43 -12.72 9.85
#